data_AF-A0A924BW29-F1
#
_entry.id   AF-A0A924BW29-F1
#
_cell.length_a   1.000
_cell.length_b   1.000
_cell.length_c   1.000
_cell.angle_alpha   90.00
_cell.angle_beta   90.00
_cell.angle_gamma   90.00
#
_symmetry.space_group_name_H-M   'P 1'
#
loop_
_entity.id
_entity.type
_entity.pdbx_description
1 polymer ?
#
loop_
_entity_poly.entity_id
_entity_poly.type
_entity_poly.pdbx_seq_one_letter_code
_entity_poly.pdbx_strand_id
1 'polypeptide(L)'
;MTALAWAPFHRPEIGWLVYAPKIAAEIATTCAVATPGFADALGNWQRGHRLAPTGVFDPLTFAAMKAKWQNARPFVHIDGRAACPPPPADNRLATAIPSESYGKTVRLRAGALAAFRAMLTMAKRDPAIAAEPRSLTIFSGYRDPASDAARCATDGNCNGIVRATCSAHRTGLAVDLWVGSAPGQR
;
A
#
# COMPACT_ATOMS: atom_id res chain seq x y z
N MET A 1 12.96 12.79 -19.70
CA MET A 1 12.84 11.67 -18.73
C MET A 1 12.29 10.47 -19.48
N THR A 2 13.17 9.55 -19.87
CA THR A 2 12.80 8.32 -20.57
C THR A 2 12.21 7.35 -19.56
N ALA A 3 10.88 7.34 -19.44
CA ALA A 3 10.20 6.27 -18.71
C ALA A 3 10.47 4.96 -19.45
N LEU A 4 11.14 4.01 -18.79
CA LEU A 4 11.26 2.65 -19.29
C LEU A 4 9.84 2.11 -19.51
N ALA A 5 9.54 1.58 -20.70
CA ALA A 5 8.30 0.86 -20.92
C ALA A 5 8.25 -0.31 -19.93
N TRP A 6 7.34 -0.21 -18.96
CA TRP A 6 7.29 -1.08 -17.79
C TRP A 6 5.85 -1.48 -17.56
N ALA A 7 5.57 -2.79 -17.43
CA ALA A 7 4.21 -3.28 -17.26
C ALA A 7 4.12 -4.44 -16.26
N PRO A 8 4.56 -4.24 -15.01
CA PRO A 8 4.70 -5.34 -14.05
C PRO A 8 3.35 -5.86 -13.51
N PHE A 9 2.25 -5.17 -13.84
CA PHE A 9 0.88 -5.55 -13.54
C PHE A 9 0.03 -5.69 -14.82
N HIS A 10 0.66 -6.03 -15.94
CA HIS A 10 0.03 -6.22 -17.26
C HIS A 10 -0.58 -4.95 -17.89
N ARG A 11 -0.33 -3.77 -17.30
CA ARG A 11 -0.63 -2.46 -17.87
C ARG A 11 0.64 -1.63 -17.97
N PRO A 12 0.87 -0.90 -19.07
CA PRO A 12 1.97 0.05 -19.16
C PRO A 12 1.87 1.08 -18.03
N GLU A 13 2.92 1.19 -17.24
CA GLU A 13 3.07 2.18 -16.17
C GLU A 13 4.17 3.18 -16.54
N ILE A 14 3.91 4.45 -16.23
CA ILE A 14 4.91 5.49 -16.38
C ILE A 14 5.67 5.61 -15.06
N GLY A 15 6.88 5.05 -15.06
CA GLY A 15 7.93 5.37 -14.09
C GLY A 15 7.93 4.50 -12.83
N TRP A 16 9.07 3.87 -12.58
CA TRP A 16 9.38 3.21 -11.31
C TRP A 16 9.68 4.20 -10.16
N LEU A 17 9.77 5.51 -10.47
CA LEU A 17 10.17 6.55 -9.52
C LEU A 17 9.25 6.63 -8.29
N VAL A 18 7.97 6.28 -8.41
CA VAL A 18 7.06 6.19 -7.26
C VAL A 18 7.53 5.17 -6.21
N TYR A 19 8.30 4.16 -6.65
CA TYR A 19 8.90 3.15 -5.77
C TYR A 19 10.31 3.53 -5.29
N ALA A 20 10.91 4.62 -5.78
CA ALA A 20 12.29 4.97 -5.49
C ALA A 20 12.63 5.03 -3.99
N PRO A 21 11.79 5.64 -3.10
CA PRO A 21 12.08 5.64 -1.67
C PRO A 21 12.09 4.21 -1.08
N LYS A 22 11.19 3.35 -1.55
CA LYS A 22 11.11 1.95 -1.09
C LYS A 22 12.28 1.12 -1.61
N ILE A 23 12.72 1.35 -2.85
CA ILE A 23 13.90 0.72 -3.45
C ILE A 23 15.16 1.16 -2.70
N ALA A 24 15.34 2.45 -2.44
CA ALA A 24 16.50 2.98 -1.72
C ALA A 24 16.64 2.36 -0.33
N ALA A 25 15.52 2.22 0.40
CA ALA A 25 15.50 1.52 1.69
C ALA A 25 15.81 0.02 1.55
N GLU A 26 15.30 -0.64 0.51
CA GLU A 26 15.51 -2.07 0.24
C GLU A 26 16.97 -2.41 -0.08
N ILE A 27 17.66 -1.55 -0.83
CA ILE A 27 19.08 -1.69 -1.18
C ILE A 27 20.03 -0.98 -0.20
N ALA A 28 19.49 -0.43 0.88
CA ALA A 28 20.21 0.28 1.93
C ALA A 28 21.14 1.41 1.41
N THR A 29 20.61 2.26 0.52
CA THR A 29 21.35 3.43 0.00
C THR A 29 20.68 4.76 0.34
N THR A 30 21.51 5.77 0.55
CA THR A 30 21.09 7.18 0.62
C THR A 30 21.40 7.94 -0.68
N CYS A 31 22.04 7.29 -1.66
CA CYS A 31 22.34 7.89 -2.94
C CYS A 31 21.05 8.21 -3.70
N ALA A 32 21.03 9.36 -4.39
CA ALA A 32 19.90 9.74 -5.22
C ALA A 32 19.72 8.77 -6.40
N VAL A 33 18.49 8.63 -6.87
CA VAL A 33 18.20 7.91 -8.11
C VAL A 33 19.01 8.49 -9.28
N ALA A 34 19.35 7.64 -10.25
CA ALA A 34 20.17 8.00 -11.41
C ALA A 34 21.60 8.49 -11.09
N THR A 35 22.17 8.05 -9.96
CA THR A 35 23.59 8.23 -9.64
C THR A 35 24.35 6.91 -9.75
N PRO A 36 25.67 6.93 -10.01
CA PRO A 36 26.50 5.72 -9.97
C PRO A 36 26.39 4.97 -8.64
N GLY A 37 26.38 5.68 -7.50
CA GLY A 37 26.25 5.06 -6.18
C GLY A 37 24.92 4.33 -5.95
N PHE A 38 23.83 4.80 -6.57
CA PHE A 38 22.56 4.06 -6.57
C PHE A 38 22.65 2.80 -7.44
N ALA A 39 23.24 2.89 -8.63
CA ALA A 39 23.42 1.76 -9.52
C ALA A 39 24.31 0.68 -8.89
N ASP A 40 25.39 1.06 -8.19
CA ASP A 40 26.27 0.15 -7.48
C ASP A 40 25.54 -0.57 -6.33
N ALA A 41 24.78 0.16 -5.51
CA ALA A 41 23.98 -0.43 -4.45
C ALA A 41 22.94 -1.42 -5.00
N LEU A 42 22.30 -1.05 -6.11
CA LEU A 42 21.33 -1.92 -6.78
C LEU A 42 21.99 -3.17 -7.37
N GLY A 43 23.15 -3.03 -8.01
CA GLY A 43 23.94 -4.15 -8.55
C GLY A 43 24.38 -5.13 -7.46
N ASN A 44 24.78 -4.61 -6.30
CA ASN A 44 25.12 -5.45 -5.13
C ASN A 44 23.90 -6.19 -4.58
N TRP A 45 22.75 -5.51 -4.47
CA TRP A 45 21.50 -6.15 -4.07
C TRP A 45 21.08 -7.24 -5.07
N GLN A 46 21.16 -6.96 -6.39
CA GLN A 46 20.86 -7.92 -7.46
C GLN A 46 21.74 -9.17 -7.36
N ARG A 47 23.06 -8.99 -7.17
CA ARG A 47 24.01 -10.08 -6.95
C ARG A 47 23.60 -10.95 -5.76
N GLY A 48 23.26 -10.34 -4.63
CA GLY A 48 22.80 -11.04 -3.43
C GLY A 48 21.51 -11.83 -3.61
N HIS A 49 20.69 -11.45 -4.59
CA HIS A 49 19.42 -12.11 -4.93
C HIS A 49 19.51 -12.99 -6.18
N ARG A 50 20.72 -13.34 -6.63
CA ARG A 50 20.99 -14.20 -7.81
C ARG A 50 20.40 -13.65 -9.11
N LEU A 51 20.39 -12.32 -9.24
CA LEU A 51 20.03 -11.61 -10.47
C LEU A 51 21.31 -11.10 -11.15
N ALA A 52 21.21 -10.76 -12.44
CA ALA A 52 22.29 -10.08 -13.14
C ALA A 52 22.56 -8.72 -12.46
N PRO A 53 23.80 -8.41 -12.03
CA PRO A 53 24.12 -7.19 -11.29
C PRO A 53 24.33 -6.00 -12.24
N THR A 54 23.28 -5.63 -12.95
CA THR A 54 23.30 -4.58 -13.98
C THR A 54 23.27 -3.17 -13.40
N GLY A 55 22.84 -3.02 -12.14
CA GLY A 55 22.57 -1.70 -11.55
C GLY A 55 21.38 -0.98 -12.19
N VAL A 56 20.60 -1.68 -13.03
CA VAL A 56 19.41 -1.17 -13.72
C VAL A 56 18.18 -1.77 -13.06
N PHE A 57 17.19 -0.93 -12.75
CA PHE A 57 15.92 -1.40 -12.25
C PHE A 57 15.06 -1.96 -13.39
N ASP A 58 15.00 -3.29 -13.47
CA ASP A 58 14.31 -4.04 -14.51
C ASP A 58 13.13 -4.86 -13.96
N PRO A 59 12.31 -5.50 -14.82
CA PRO A 59 11.16 -6.28 -14.37
C PRO A 59 11.50 -7.46 -13.44
N LEU A 60 12.67 -8.09 -13.59
CA LEU A 60 13.09 -9.21 -12.73
C LEU A 60 13.47 -8.71 -11.33
N THR A 61 14.19 -7.59 -11.27
CA THR A 61 14.51 -6.87 -10.04
C THR A 61 13.24 -6.45 -9.32
N PHE A 62 12.28 -5.86 -10.06
CA PHE A 62 10.99 -5.51 -9.47
C PHE A 62 10.21 -6.74 -8.97
N ALA A 63 10.19 -7.84 -9.73
CA ALA A 63 9.49 -9.05 -9.30
C ALA A 63 10.04 -9.60 -7.99
N ALA A 64 11.37 -9.65 -7.84
CA ALA A 64 12.03 -10.10 -6.62
C ALA A 64 11.73 -9.18 -5.41
N MET A 65 11.86 -7.86 -5.61
CA MET A 65 11.52 -6.87 -4.58
C MET A 65 10.04 -6.93 -4.19
N LYS A 66 9.14 -6.96 -5.18
CA LYS A 66 7.68 -7.05 -5.00
C LYS A 66 7.31 -8.28 -4.20
N ALA A 67 7.88 -9.45 -4.51
CA ALA A 67 7.61 -10.68 -3.76
C ALA A 67 7.98 -10.52 -2.28
N LYS A 68 9.17 -9.98 -1.99
CA LYS A 68 9.60 -9.69 -0.61
C LYS A 68 8.67 -8.70 0.09
N TRP A 69 8.32 -7.59 -0.57
CA TRP A 69 7.46 -6.57 0.01
C TRP A 69 6.04 -7.07 0.27
N GLN A 70 5.47 -7.85 -0.64
CA GLN A 70 4.15 -8.46 -0.45
C GLN A 70 4.19 -9.47 0.71
N ASN A 71 5.22 -10.31 0.78
CA ASN A 71 5.37 -11.26 1.86
C ASN A 71 5.55 -10.57 3.22
N ALA A 72 6.19 -9.41 3.29
CA ALA A 72 6.29 -8.65 4.53
C ALA A 72 4.93 -8.15 5.07
N ARG A 73 3.83 -8.23 4.30
CA ARG A 73 2.50 -7.83 4.73
C ARG A 73 1.84 -8.97 5.53
N PRO A 74 1.49 -8.77 6.81
CA PRO A 74 0.91 -9.83 7.65
C PRO A 74 -0.32 -10.51 7.05
N PHE A 75 -1.13 -9.76 6.29
CA PHE A 75 -2.33 -10.30 5.63
C PHE A 75 -2.02 -11.34 4.56
N VAL A 76 -0.94 -11.16 3.78
CA VAL A 76 -0.57 -12.06 2.67
C VAL A 76 -0.20 -13.45 3.18
N HIS A 77 0.47 -13.52 4.33
CA HIS A 77 0.80 -14.79 4.98
C HIS A 77 -0.42 -15.58 5.48
N ILE A 78 -1.49 -14.88 5.86
CA ILE A 78 -2.69 -15.49 6.42
C ILE A 78 -3.64 -15.94 5.29
N ASP A 79 -3.82 -15.09 4.27
CA ASP A 79 -4.67 -15.38 3.11
C ASP A 79 -4.18 -16.61 2.31
N GLY A 80 -2.86 -16.79 2.17
CA GLY A 80 -2.25 -17.92 1.46
C GLY A 80 -2.52 -19.31 2.08
N ARG A 81 -3.20 -19.39 3.23
CA ARG A 81 -3.58 -20.66 3.90
C ARG A 81 -5.08 -20.98 3.76
N ALA A 82 -5.82 -20.29 2.90
CA ALA A 82 -7.27 -20.43 2.70
C ALA A 82 -8.12 -20.21 3.97
N ALA A 83 -7.56 -19.58 5.00
CA ALA A 83 -8.25 -19.25 6.24
C ALA A 83 -8.18 -17.73 6.47
N CYS A 84 -9.32 -17.07 6.55
CA CYS A 84 -9.34 -15.65 6.80
C CYS A 84 -8.96 -15.32 8.25
N PRO A 85 -8.16 -14.27 8.49
CA PRO A 85 -7.79 -13.89 9.85
C PRO A 85 -9.04 -13.61 10.69
N PRO A 86 -9.08 -14.03 11.97
CA PRO A 86 -10.15 -13.59 12.86
C PRO A 86 -10.14 -12.07 12.97
N PRO A 87 -11.33 -11.42 13.08
CA PRO A 87 -11.38 -9.99 13.34
C PRO A 87 -10.77 -9.69 14.72
N PRO A 88 -10.21 -8.48 14.92
CA PRO A 88 -9.81 -8.05 16.26
C PRO A 88 -11.03 -7.94 17.17
N ALA A 89 -10.83 -8.13 18.49
CA ALA A 89 -11.85 -7.75 19.47
C ALA A 89 -12.14 -6.25 19.40
N ASP A 90 -13.39 -5.85 19.65
CA ASP A 90 -13.83 -4.45 19.51
C ASP A 90 -13.03 -3.47 20.37
N ASN A 91 -12.58 -3.89 21.57
CA ASN A 91 -11.73 -3.08 22.44
C ASN A 91 -10.30 -2.86 21.91
N ARG A 92 -9.91 -3.51 20.80
CA ARG A 92 -8.64 -3.28 20.10
C ARG A 92 -8.78 -2.31 18.93
N LEU A 93 -10.01 -1.91 18.62
CA LEU A 93 -10.32 -0.90 17.60
C LEU A 93 -10.33 0.49 18.23
N ALA A 94 -9.81 1.46 17.48
CA ALA A 94 -9.90 2.88 17.76
C ALA A 94 -10.64 3.57 16.62
N THR A 95 -11.41 4.60 16.95
CA THR A 95 -12.18 5.38 15.97
C THR A 95 -11.36 6.57 15.49
N ALA A 96 -11.29 6.75 14.18
CA ALA A 96 -10.76 7.97 13.57
C ALA A 96 -11.65 9.17 13.96
N ILE A 97 -11.06 10.33 14.23
CA ILE A 97 -11.86 11.51 14.53
C ILE A 97 -12.58 12.00 13.25
N PRO A 98 -13.70 12.74 13.35
CA PRO A 98 -14.48 13.12 12.18
C PRO A 98 -13.66 13.79 11.06
N SER A 99 -12.70 14.65 11.42
CA SER A 99 -11.81 15.34 10.47
C SER A 99 -10.79 14.43 9.76
N GLU A 100 -10.63 13.18 10.19
CA GLU A 100 -9.75 12.19 9.55
C GLU A 100 -10.47 11.36 8.50
N SER A 101 -11.79 11.47 8.37
CA SER A 101 -12.62 10.56 7.56
C SER A 101 -13.57 11.27 6.62
N TYR A 102 -13.94 10.61 5.52
CA TYR A 102 -14.98 11.05 4.58
C TYR A 102 -16.40 10.90 5.17
N GLY A 103 -16.73 11.69 6.19
CA GLY A 103 -18.09 11.83 6.71
C GLY A 103 -18.69 10.55 7.32
N LYS A 104 -17.88 9.54 7.60
CA LYS A 104 -18.34 8.27 8.18
C LYS A 104 -17.42 7.81 9.28
N THR A 105 -18.00 7.12 10.27
CA THR A 105 -17.24 6.49 11.34
C THR A 105 -16.31 5.43 10.77
N VAL A 106 -14.99 5.64 10.87
CA VAL A 106 -13.99 4.66 10.49
C VAL A 106 -13.25 4.17 11.72
N ARG A 107 -13.12 2.85 11.85
CA ARG A 107 -12.35 2.20 12.91
C ARG A 107 -11.13 1.52 12.32
N LEU A 108 -10.03 1.48 13.05
CA LEU A 108 -8.82 0.70 12.75
C LEU A 108 -8.31 0.09 14.06
N ARG A 109 -7.42 -0.90 14.01
CA ARG A 109 -6.66 -1.30 15.21
C ARG A 109 -5.90 -0.08 15.73
N ALA A 110 -5.87 0.10 17.05
CA ALA A 110 -5.27 1.30 17.67
C ALA A 110 -3.85 1.61 17.15
N GLY A 111 -2.99 0.61 17.04
CA GLY A 111 -1.63 0.76 16.50
C GLY A 111 -1.61 1.15 15.01
N ALA A 112 -2.57 0.68 14.20
CA ALA A 112 -2.67 1.05 12.78
C ALA A 112 -3.13 2.51 12.62
N LEU A 113 -4.10 2.96 13.44
CA LEU A 113 -4.51 4.37 13.44
C LEU A 113 -3.38 5.29 13.89
N ALA A 114 -2.61 4.90 14.91
CA ALA A 114 -1.44 5.64 15.35
C ALA A 114 -0.35 5.72 14.26
N ALA A 115 -0.06 4.60 13.59
CA ALA A 115 0.89 4.57 12.48
C ALA A 115 0.42 5.43 11.30
N PHE A 116 -0.87 5.40 10.97
CA PHE A 116 -1.45 6.29 9.96
C PHE A 116 -1.24 7.77 10.31
N ARG A 117 -1.52 8.18 11.55
CA ARG A 117 -1.31 9.57 12.00
C ARG A 117 0.14 10.01 11.92
N ALA A 118 1.07 9.13 12.29
CA ALA A 118 2.51 9.40 12.17
C ALA A 118 2.93 9.56 10.70
N MET A 119 2.44 8.67 9.82
CA MET A 119 2.67 8.73 8.38
C MET A 119 2.08 10.01 7.77
N LEU A 120 0.86 10.39 8.15
CA LEU A 120 0.23 11.64 7.70
C LEU A 120 1.03 12.88 8.13
N THR A 121 1.56 12.88 9.35
CA THR A 121 2.42 13.97 9.86
C THR A 121 3.68 14.12 9.00
N MET A 122 4.31 13.01 8.63
CA MET A 122 5.48 13.03 7.76
C MET A 122 5.13 13.42 6.32
N ALA A 123 4.02 12.92 5.79
CA ALA A 123 3.55 13.22 4.44
C ALA A 123 3.24 14.71 4.25
N LYS A 124 2.67 15.38 5.27
CA LYS A 124 2.39 16.82 5.27
C LYS A 124 3.63 17.73 5.28
N ARG A 125 4.85 17.16 5.32
CA ARG A 125 6.08 17.94 5.04
C ARG A 125 6.23 18.27 3.56
N ASP A 126 5.56 17.53 2.67
CA ASP A 126 5.44 17.88 1.26
C ASP A 126 4.40 19.01 1.11
N PRO A 127 4.78 20.19 0.55
CA PRO A 127 3.87 21.31 0.37
C PRO A 127 2.63 20.98 -0.47
N ALA A 128 2.74 20.08 -1.46
CA ALA A 128 1.61 19.71 -2.30
C ALA A 128 0.56 18.90 -1.53
N ILE A 129 1.01 17.99 -0.65
CA ILE A 129 0.13 17.24 0.24
C ILE A 129 -0.47 18.17 1.30
N ALA A 130 0.33 19.09 1.85
CA ALA A 130 -0.13 20.03 2.87
C ALA A 130 -1.20 21.01 2.36
N ALA A 131 -1.10 21.43 1.09
CA ALA A 131 -2.01 22.40 0.48
C ALA A 131 -3.39 21.83 0.11
N GLU A 132 -3.54 20.50 -0.03
CA GLU A 132 -4.81 19.85 -0.31
C GLU A 132 -5.38 19.21 0.97
N PRO A 133 -6.41 19.81 1.60
CA PRO A 133 -6.94 19.37 2.89
C PRO A 133 -7.49 17.95 2.90
N ARG A 134 -7.90 17.42 1.73
CA ARG A 134 -8.43 16.05 1.61
C ARG A 134 -7.35 15.00 1.40
N SER A 135 -6.10 15.41 1.16
CA SER A 135 -4.99 14.49 0.92
C SER A 135 -4.87 13.51 2.07
N LEU A 136 -4.92 12.22 1.71
CA LEU A 136 -4.81 11.09 2.64
C LEU A 136 -5.95 11.01 3.67
N THR A 137 -7.09 11.66 3.44
CA THR A 137 -8.29 11.44 4.26
C THR A 137 -8.75 10.00 4.15
N ILE A 138 -9.15 9.41 5.28
CA ILE A 138 -9.55 8.02 5.35
C ILE A 138 -10.90 7.84 4.64
N PHE A 139 -10.88 7.08 3.56
CA PHE A 139 -12.08 6.65 2.86
C PHE A 139 -12.66 5.39 3.47
N SER A 140 -11.89 4.42 3.97
CA SER A 140 -12.46 3.22 4.59
C SER A 140 -11.46 2.50 5.51
N GLY A 141 -11.94 1.69 6.45
CA GLY A 141 -11.12 0.99 7.46
C GLY A 141 -11.72 -0.37 7.83
N TYR A 142 -11.77 -0.71 9.12
CA TYR A 142 -12.30 -1.99 9.60
C TYR A 142 -13.69 -2.29 9.05
N ARG A 143 -13.87 -3.51 8.54
CA ARG A 143 -15.16 -4.05 8.09
C ARG A 143 -15.47 -5.30 8.91
N ASP A 144 -16.59 -5.25 9.62
CA ASP A 144 -17.06 -6.39 10.41
C ASP A 144 -17.41 -7.58 9.50
N PRO A 145 -16.82 -8.78 9.69
CA PRO A 145 -17.05 -9.91 8.80
C PRO A 145 -18.52 -10.32 8.65
N ALA A 146 -19.31 -10.29 9.72
CA ALA A 146 -20.71 -10.71 9.68
C ALA A 146 -21.56 -9.72 8.88
N SER A 147 -21.38 -8.43 9.15
CA SER A 147 -22.05 -7.34 8.42
C SER A 147 -21.66 -7.31 6.94
N ASP A 148 -20.38 -7.54 6.65
CA ASP A 148 -19.87 -7.57 5.27
C ASP A 148 -20.45 -8.78 4.51
N ALA A 149 -20.51 -9.96 5.15
CA ALA A 149 -21.11 -11.16 4.58
C ALA A 149 -22.63 -11.02 4.36
N ALA A 150 -23.36 -10.43 5.31
CA ALA A 150 -24.79 -10.18 5.17
C ALA A 150 -25.06 -9.26 3.96
N ARG A 151 -24.33 -8.15 3.84
CA ARG A 151 -24.45 -7.23 2.70
C ARG A 151 -24.06 -7.90 1.38
N CYS A 152 -23.03 -8.74 1.41
CA CYS A 152 -22.62 -9.56 0.27
C CYS A 152 -23.78 -10.42 -0.26
N ALA A 153 -24.48 -11.11 0.65
CA ALA A 153 -25.62 -11.94 0.33
C ALA A 153 -26.81 -11.14 -0.21
N THR A 154 -27.04 -9.92 0.31
CA THR A 154 -28.09 -9.02 -0.20
C THR A 154 -27.77 -8.45 -1.58
N ASP A 155 -26.55 -7.95 -1.79
CA ASP A 155 -26.16 -7.21 -3.00
C ASP A 155 -25.70 -8.13 -4.14
N GLY A 156 -25.48 -9.43 -3.89
CA GLY A 156 -24.97 -10.39 -4.87
C GLY A 156 -23.55 -10.07 -5.39
N ASN A 157 -22.76 -9.30 -4.62
CA ASN A 157 -21.47 -8.75 -5.08
C ASN A 157 -20.23 -9.43 -4.45
N CYS A 158 -20.39 -10.68 -4.03
CA CYS A 158 -19.33 -11.49 -3.42
C CYS A 158 -18.24 -11.92 -4.41
N ASN A 159 -16.99 -11.97 -3.93
CA ASN A 159 -15.83 -12.51 -4.65
C ASN A 159 -15.57 -11.84 -6.01
N GLY A 160 -15.78 -10.53 -6.07
CA GLY A 160 -15.47 -9.71 -7.24
C GLY A 160 -14.62 -8.50 -6.90
N ILE A 161 -14.54 -7.55 -7.83
CA ILE A 161 -13.79 -6.29 -7.66
C ILE A 161 -14.32 -5.47 -6.47
N VAL A 162 -15.60 -5.61 -6.15
CA VAL A 162 -16.29 -4.82 -5.13
C VAL A 162 -16.08 -5.38 -3.72
N ARG A 163 -16.08 -6.71 -3.55
CA ARG A 163 -16.02 -7.36 -2.24
C ARG A 163 -15.32 -8.71 -2.32
N ALA A 164 -14.28 -8.88 -1.51
CA ALA A 164 -13.61 -10.15 -1.30
C ALA A 164 -14.10 -10.81 -0.01
N THR A 165 -14.40 -12.12 -0.04
CA THR A 165 -14.74 -12.89 1.17
C THR A 165 -13.64 -12.80 2.23
N CYS A 166 -12.38 -12.69 1.79
CA CYS A 166 -11.22 -12.47 2.63
C CYS A 166 -10.64 -11.07 2.46
N SER A 167 -11.38 -10.03 2.82
CA SER A 167 -10.85 -8.66 2.76
C SER A 167 -9.85 -8.38 3.88
N ALA A 168 -8.71 -7.74 3.57
CA ALA A 168 -7.77 -7.25 4.57
C ALA A 168 -8.40 -6.29 5.58
N HIS A 169 -9.49 -5.59 5.21
CA HIS A 169 -10.22 -4.70 6.10
C HIS A 169 -10.77 -5.39 7.35
N ARG A 170 -11.02 -6.70 7.31
CA ARG A 170 -11.46 -7.47 8.49
C ARG A 170 -10.44 -7.49 9.63
N THR A 171 -9.18 -7.20 9.35
CA THR A 171 -8.12 -7.19 10.36
C THR A 171 -8.04 -5.88 11.15
N GLY A 172 -8.69 -4.82 10.64
CA GLY A 172 -8.48 -3.45 11.13
C GLY A 172 -7.08 -2.90 10.88
N LEU A 173 -6.25 -3.57 10.06
CA LEU A 173 -4.91 -3.11 9.66
C LEU A 173 -4.87 -2.49 8.26
N ALA A 174 -5.96 -2.61 7.49
CA ALA A 174 -6.08 -2.03 6.16
C ALA A 174 -6.88 -0.73 6.20
N VAL A 175 -6.49 0.22 5.37
CA VAL A 175 -7.10 1.54 5.24
C VAL A 175 -7.14 1.93 3.76
N ASP A 176 -8.27 2.45 3.31
CA ASP A 176 -8.40 3.10 2.00
C ASP A 176 -8.25 4.60 2.21
N LEU A 177 -7.39 5.24 1.41
CA LEU A 177 -7.09 6.67 1.50
C LEU A 177 -7.46 7.36 0.20
N TRP A 178 -7.89 8.60 0.30
CA TRP A 178 -8.00 9.47 -0.87
C TRP A 178 -6.63 10.05 -1.24
N VAL A 179 -6.26 9.93 -2.52
CA VAL A 179 -4.93 10.33 -3.02
C VAL A 179 -5.01 11.33 -4.17
N GLY A 180 -6.16 12.00 -4.33
CA GLY A 180 -6.45 12.88 -5.46
C GLY A 180 -7.44 12.29 -6.45
N SER A 181 -7.66 13.03 -7.54
CA SER A 181 -8.48 12.62 -8.69
C SER A 181 -7.60 12.43 -9.92
N ALA A 182 -7.99 11.53 -10.82
CA ALA A 182 -7.34 11.41 -12.12
C ALA A 182 -7.48 12.72 -12.92
N PRO A 183 -6.51 13.07 -13.80
CA PRO A 183 -6.62 14.25 -14.65
C PRO A 183 -7.95 14.30 -15.40
N GLY A 184 -8.64 15.44 -15.33
CA GLY A 184 -9.95 15.64 -15.98
C GLY A 184 -11.16 15.12 -15.18
N GLN A 185 -10.96 14.55 -13.98
CA GLN A 185 -12.05 14.19 -13.07
C GLN A 185 -11.95 15.05 -11.80
N ARG A 186 -13.03 15.76 -11.44
CA ARG A 186 -13.15 16.51 -10.18
C ARG A 186 -14.28 15.93 -9.35
#